data_AF-A0AAN6YBM2-F1
#
_entry.id   AF-A0AAN6YBM2-F1
#
_cell.length_a   1.000
_cell.length_b   1.000
_cell.length_c   1.000
_cell.angle_alpha   90.00
_cell.angle_beta   90.00
_cell.angle_gamma   90.00
#
_symmetry.space_group_name_H-M   'P 1'
#
loop_
_entity.id
_entity.type
_entity.pdbx_description
1 polymer ?
#
loop_
_entity_poly.entity_id
_entity_poly.type
_entity_poly.pdbx_seq_one_letter_code
_entity_poly.pdbx_strand_id
1 'polypeptide(L)'
;MAEPKRPADVPMPSSTIPVELNDDLRVTVATLTEEPVLVEWTQNWGSKKSDTYYAVTFSNATKNNDPGRLFIASKYMDAFKAASKVIDDGNVYSFKVDDKFRYGQDAAGKNRFLVLHDPSNKIFQHRFASNKKIQYATKAGDIVTGAANRGKEEVKLVTGLIASKFGDELRKF
;
A
#
# COMPACT_ATOMS: atom_id res chain seq x y z
N MET A 1 -12.45 26.37 29.76
CA MET A 1 -12.83 25.86 28.42
C MET A 1 -11.68 25.02 27.92
N ALA A 2 -11.83 23.69 27.90
CA ALA A 2 -10.80 22.79 27.41
C ALA A 2 -10.94 22.64 25.89
N GLU A 3 -9.87 22.94 25.18
CA GLU A 3 -9.73 22.73 23.74
C GLU A 3 -9.95 21.25 23.39
N PRO A 4 -10.76 20.91 22.37
CA PRO A 4 -10.92 19.51 21.98
C PRO A 4 -9.57 18.99 21.45
N LYS A 5 -8.94 18.10 22.23
CA LYS A 5 -7.72 17.40 21.83
C LYS A 5 -7.97 16.75 20.46
N ARG A 6 -7.20 17.19 19.45
CA ARG A 6 -7.17 16.53 18.13
C ARG A 6 -6.89 15.04 18.34
N PRO A 7 -7.62 14.13 17.68
CA PRO A 7 -7.35 12.70 17.81
C PRO A 7 -5.90 12.43 17.42
N ALA A 8 -5.19 11.75 18.31
CA ALA A 8 -3.78 11.41 18.14
C ALA A 8 -3.56 10.71 16.78
N ASP A 9 -2.47 11.10 16.12
CA ASP A 9 -2.03 10.60 14.83
C ASP A 9 -1.67 9.12 14.97
N VAL A 10 -2.62 8.21 14.72
CA VAL A 10 -2.42 6.76 14.82
C VAL A 10 -1.40 6.32 13.76
N PRO A 11 -0.25 5.74 14.16
CA PRO A 11 0.84 5.42 13.24
C PRO A 11 0.58 4.17 12.37
N MET A 12 1.28 4.04 11.23
CA MET A 12 1.13 3.01 10.17
C MET A 12 2.13 1.84 10.28
N PRO A 13 1.95 0.68 9.59
CA PRO A 13 2.95 -0.39 9.62
C PRO A 13 4.24 0.01 8.89
N SER A 14 5.39 -0.13 9.57
CA SER A 14 6.71 0.16 9.03
C SER A 14 7.42 -1.15 8.68
N SER A 15 7.77 -1.31 7.40
CA SER A 15 8.55 -2.43 6.88
C SER A 15 10.04 -2.14 7.07
N THR A 16 10.77 -3.06 7.69
CA THR A 16 12.23 -2.91 7.86
C THR A 16 13.00 -3.50 6.67
N ILE A 17 12.34 -4.37 5.89
CA ILE A 17 12.92 -5.08 4.75
C ILE A 17 12.18 -4.67 3.48
N PRO A 18 12.84 -3.95 2.54
CA PRO A 18 12.16 -3.49 1.33
C PRO A 18 11.69 -4.69 0.49
N VAL A 19 10.51 -4.56 -0.11
CA VAL A 19 9.98 -5.54 -1.06
C VAL A 19 10.85 -5.62 -2.30
N GLU A 20 11.17 -6.81 -2.77
CA GLU A 20 12.02 -7.05 -3.94
C GLU A 20 11.25 -7.73 -5.08
N LEU A 21 11.81 -7.68 -6.29
CA LEU A 21 11.29 -8.43 -7.42
C LEU A 21 11.32 -9.93 -7.07
N ASN A 22 10.29 -10.67 -7.46
CA ASN A 22 10.05 -12.08 -7.16
C ASN A 22 9.64 -12.43 -5.72
N ASP A 23 9.52 -11.46 -4.80
CA ASP A 23 8.94 -11.71 -3.48
C ASP A 23 7.51 -12.25 -3.61
N ASP A 24 7.13 -13.15 -2.70
CA ASP A 24 5.78 -13.70 -2.64
C ASP A 24 4.97 -12.98 -1.57
N LEU A 25 3.94 -12.24 -2.02
CA LEU A 25 3.09 -11.42 -1.18
C LEU A 25 1.70 -12.02 -1.03
N ARG A 26 1.06 -11.72 0.10
CA ARG A 26 -0.29 -12.20 0.45
C ARG A 26 -1.18 -11.06 0.89
N VAL A 27 -2.38 -10.99 0.34
CA VAL A 27 -3.42 -10.01 0.66
C VAL A 27 -4.72 -10.75 1.00
N THR A 28 -5.37 -10.37 2.10
CA THR A 28 -6.68 -10.92 2.46
C THR A 28 -7.77 -10.38 1.52
N VAL A 29 -8.69 -11.24 1.07
CA VAL A 29 -9.76 -10.81 0.15
C VAL A 29 -10.62 -9.69 0.75
N ALA A 30 -10.88 -9.73 2.05
CA ALA A 30 -11.66 -8.73 2.76
C ALA A 30 -11.07 -7.30 2.65
N THR A 31 -9.74 -7.17 2.57
CA THR A 31 -9.09 -5.85 2.50
C THR A 31 -9.10 -5.26 1.09
N LEU A 32 -9.25 -6.08 0.04
CA LEU A 32 -9.35 -5.63 -1.36
C LEU A 32 -10.60 -4.80 -1.67
N THR A 33 -11.60 -4.85 -0.79
CA THR A 33 -12.84 -4.07 -0.91
C THR A 33 -12.83 -2.79 -0.10
N GLU A 34 -11.73 -2.49 0.61
CA GLU A 34 -11.66 -1.31 1.46
C GLU A 34 -11.34 -0.03 0.69
N GLU A 35 -11.86 1.07 1.23
CA GLU A 35 -12.11 2.38 0.65
C GLU A 35 -11.32 2.79 -0.61
N PRO A 36 -12.01 3.03 -1.74
CA PRO A 36 -11.37 3.57 -2.93
C PRO A 36 -10.85 4.99 -2.67
N VAL A 37 -9.59 5.21 -3.04
CA VAL A 37 -8.91 6.50 -2.96
C VAL A 37 -8.77 7.08 -4.35
N LEU A 38 -9.34 8.27 -4.56
CA LEU A 38 -9.06 9.05 -5.75
C LEU A 38 -7.65 9.64 -5.68
N VAL A 39 -6.83 9.32 -6.67
CA VAL A 39 -5.49 9.88 -6.84
C VAL A 39 -5.48 10.75 -8.09
N GLU A 40 -5.15 12.02 -7.90
CA GLU A 40 -5.06 13.00 -8.98
C GLU A 40 -3.61 13.40 -9.22
N TRP A 41 -3.20 13.47 -10.48
CA TRP A 41 -1.87 13.91 -10.89
C TRP A 41 -1.94 14.74 -12.18
N THR A 42 -0.80 15.29 -12.55
CA THR A 42 -0.64 16.07 -13.79
C THR A 42 0.36 15.35 -14.68
N GLN A 43 0.04 15.22 -15.96
CA GLN A 43 0.89 14.57 -16.97
C GLN A 43 0.85 15.39 -18.25
N ASN A 44 1.91 15.35 -19.07
CA ASN A 44 2.02 15.99 -20.39
C ASN A 44 1.43 17.42 -20.48
N TRP A 45 2.28 18.43 -20.37
CA TRP A 45 1.89 19.84 -20.58
C TRP A 45 0.71 20.31 -19.73
N GLY A 46 0.57 19.78 -18.50
CA GLY A 46 -0.45 20.25 -17.56
C GLY A 46 -1.79 19.51 -17.60
N SER A 47 -1.92 18.42 -18.37
CA SER A 47 -3.15 17.64 -18.41
C SER A 47 -3.42 16.99 -17.05
N LYS A 48 -4.52 17.38 -16.41
CA LYS A 48 -4.97 16.75 -15.16
C LYS A 48 -5.49 15.36 -15.46
N LYS A 49 -5.01 14.38 -14.70
CA LYS A 49 -5.42 12.98 -14.74
C LYS A 49 -5.83 12.56 -13.34
N SER A 50 -6.76 11.62 -13.28
CA SER A 50 -7.17 11.01 -12.03
C SER A 50 -7.51 9.56 -12.27
N ASP A 51 -7.34 8.76 -11.23
CA ASP A 51 -7.70 7.35 -11.23
C ASP A 51 -8.01 6.93 -9.79
N THR A 52 -8.82 5.89 -9.66
CA THR A 52 -9.28 5.38 -8.38
C THR A 52 -8.44 4.17 -7.99
N TYR A 53 -7.89 4.19 -6.78
CA TYR A 53 -7.01 3.16 -6.26
C TYR A 53 -7.59 2.51 -5.01
N TYR A 54 -7.46 1.20 -4.90
CA TYR A 54 -7.72 0.47 -3.67
C TYR A 54 -6.41 0.33 -2.89
N ALA A 55 -6.41 0.77 -1.64
CA ALA A 55 -5.26 0.68 -0.77
C ALA A 55 -5.41 -0.54 0.14
N VAL A 56 -4.48 -1.48 0.04
CA VAL A 56 -4.52 -2.71 0.83
C VAL A 56 -3.20 -2.96 1.54
N THR A 57 -3.28 -3.64 2.68
CA THR A 57 -2.13 -4.21 3.36
C THR A 57 -1.82 -5.59 2.80
N PHE A 58 -0.53 -5.91 2.66
CA PHE A 58 -0.07 -7.26 2.34
C PHE A 58 0.93 -7.73 3.40
N SER A 59 1.16 -9.04 3.42
CA SER A 59 2.27 -9.66 4.14
C SER A 59 3.26 -10.28 3.16
N ASN A 60 4.56 -10.09 3.40
CA ASN A 60 5.63 -10.63 2.57
C ASN A 60 6.05 -12.02 3.08
N ALA A 61 5.53 -13.08 2.45
CA ALA A 61 5.78 -14.45 2.86
C ALA A 61 7.26 -14.84 2.75
N THR A 62 8.01 -14.22 1.83
CA THR A 62 9.46 -14.42 1.64
C THR A 62 10.32 -13.70 2.68
N LYS A 63 9.79 -12.68 3.37
CA LYS A 63 10.51 -11.87 4.36
C LYS A 63 9.81 -11.89 5.73
N ASN A 64 9.59 -13.08 6.30
CA ASN A 64 9.00 -13.26 7.65
C ASN A 64 7.59 -12.67 7.84
N ASN A 65 6.80 -12.57 6.77
CA ASN A 65 5.48 -11.92 6.76
C ASN A 65 5.56 -10.43 7.15
N ASP A 66 6.66 -9.75 6.79
CA ASP A 66 6.79 -8.31 7.00
C ASP A 66 5.64 -7.58 6.28
N PRO A 67 4.92 -6.68 6.97
CA PRO A 67 3.76 -6.02 6.41
C PRO A 67 4.18 -4.92 5.43
N GLY A 68 3.41 -4.72 4.38
CA GLY A 68 3.60 -3.62 3.46
C GLY A 68 2.30 -3.14 2.84
N ARG A 69 2.41 -2.22 1.89
CA ARG A 69 1.25 -1.57 1.27
C ARG A 69 1.22 -1.72 -0.23
N LEU A 70 0.06 -2.09 -0.75
CA LEU A 70 -0.22 -2.20 -2.17
C LEU A 70 -1.37 -1.26 -2.54
N PHE A 71 -1.19 -0.52 -3.63
CA PHE A 71 -2.23 0.28 -4.26
C PHE A 71 -2.58 -0.32 -5.61
N ILE A 72 -3.85 -0.62 -5.85
CA ILE A 72 -4.32 -1.21 -7.11
C ILE A 72 -5.28 -0.23 -7.77
N ALA A 73 -4.93 0.27 -8.96
CA ALA A 73 -5.88 1.05 -9.74
C ALA A 73 -7.10 0.18 -10.10
N SER A 74 -8.30 0.76 -10.02
CA SER A 74 -9.58 0.04 -10.14
C SER A 74 -9.67 -0.82 -11.41
N LYS A 75 -9.22 -0.27 -12.54
CA LYS A 75 -9.13 -0.97 -13.83
C LYS A 75 -8.20 -2.20 -13.86
N TYR A 76 -7.28 -2.33 -12.90
CA TYR A 76 -6.35 -3.46 -12.77
C TYR A 76 -6.78 -4.46 -11.70
N MET A 77 -7.88 -4.23 -10.98
CA MET A 77 -8.34 -5.11 -9.90
C MET A 77 -8.67 -6.52 -10.40
N ASP A 78 -9.40 -6.64 -11.51
CA ASP A 78 -9.76 -7.95 -12.06
C ASP A 78 -8.54 -8.70 -12.61
N ALA A 79 -7.63 -7.98 -13.27
CA ALA A 79 -6.36 -8.53 -13.74
C ALA A 79 -5.49 -9.02 -12.58
N PHE A 80 -5.46 -8.27 -11.46
CA PHE A 80 -4.76 -8.67 -10.25
C PHE A 80 -5.35 -9.94 -9.65
N LYS A 81 -6.67 -10.02 -9.52
CA LYS A 81 -7.36 -11.22 -9.01
C LYS A 81 -7.10 -12.44 -9.89
N ALA A 82 -7.15 -12.27 -11.22
CA ALA A 82 -6.90 -13.34 -12.17
C ALA A 82 -5.44 -13.83 -12.16
N ALA A 83 -4.47 -12.93 -11.92
CA ALA A 83 -3.05 -13.28 -11.81
C ALA A 83 -2.65 -13.84 -10.44
N SER A 84 -3.51 -13.67 -9.42
CA SER A 84 -3.26 -14.11 -8.06
C SER A 84 -3.74 -15.54 -7.83
N LYS A 85 -2.98 -16.31 -7.06
CA LYS A 85 -3.41 -17.62 -6.57
C LYS A 85 -4.25 -17.45 -5.31
N VAL A 86 -5.46 -17.99 -5.31
CA VAL A 86 -6.30 -18.05 -4.12
C VAL A 86 -5.83 -19.18 -3.21
N ILE A 87 -5.62 -18.88 -1.93
CA ILE A 87 -5.24 -19.83 -0.87
C ILE A 87 -6.14 -19.61 0.36
N ASP A 88 -5.95 -20.45 1.38
CA ASP A 88 -6.67 -20.35 2.67
C ASP A 88 -8.20 -20.36 2.47
N ASP A 89 -8.68 -21.39 1.78
CA ASP A 89 -10.10 -21.62 1.46
C ASP A 89 -10.83 -20.46 0.79
N GLY A 90 -10.12 -19.59 0.07
CA GLY A 90 -10.73 -18.45 -0.62
C GLY A 90 -10.43 -17.10 0.02
N ASN A 91 -9.79 -17.08 1.19
CA ASN A 91 -9.68 -15.86 1.99
C ASN A 91 -8.42 -15.04 1.71
N VAL A 92 -7.45 -15.59 0.99
CA VAL A 92 -6.17 -14.91 0.72
C VAL A 92 -5.79 -15.03 -0.75
N TYR A 93 -5.41 -13.91 -1.36
CA TYR A 93 -4.70 -13.87 -2.63
C TYR A 93 -3.20 -13.87 -2.40
N SER A 94 -2.50 -14.82 -3.01
CA SER A 94 -1.04 -14.90 -3.06
C SER A 94 -0.58 -14.52 -4.46
N PHE A 95 0.39 -13.62 -4.57
CA PHE A 95 0.95 -13.19 -5.85
C PHE A 95 2.45 -12.94 -5.73
N LYS A 96 3.14 -13.01 -6.86
CA LYS A 96 4.57 -12.70 -6.96
C LYS A 96 4.75 -11.27 -7.44
N VAL A 97 5.72 -10.55 -6.88
CA VAL A 97 6.09 -9.23 -7.37
C VAL A 97 6.78 -9.39 -8.73
N ASP A 98 6.17 -8.80 -9.76
CA ASP A 98 6.70 -8.76 -11.13
C ASP A 98 6.94 -7.30 -11.60
N ASP A 99 7.34 -7.16 -12.86
CA ASP A 99 7.69 -5.90 -13.52
C ASP A 99 6.50 -4.97 -13.82
N LYS A 100 5.27 -5.48 -13.64
CA LYS A 100 4.04 -4.70 -13.77
C LYS A 100 3.82 -3.80 -12.56
N PHE A 101 4.36 -4.17 -11.41
CA PHE A 101 4.35 -3.32 -10.25
C PHE A 101 5.34 -2.17 -10.41
N ARG A 102 4.92 -1.01 -9.92
CA ARG A 102 5.83 0.09 -9.60
C ARG A 102 5.94 0.20 -8.10
N TYR A 103 6.99 0.85 -7.63
CA TYR A 103 7.16 1.07 -6.20
C TYR A 103 7.50 2.51 -5.85
N GLY A 104 7.08 2.93 -4.66
CA GLY A 104 7.61 4.09 -3.96
C GLY A 104 8.30 3.65 -2.68
N GLN A 105 9.14 4.50 -2.10
CA GLN A 105 9.86 4.23 -0.86
C GLN A 105 10.23 5.55 -0.17
N ASP A 106 10.53 5.50 1.12
CA ASP A 106 11.02 6.68 1.83
C ASP A 106 12.47 7.03 1.41
N ALA A 107 12.93 8.19 1.86
CA ALA A 107 14.29 8.67 1.54
C ALA A 107 15.42 7.83 2.15
N ALA A 108 15.12 7.02 3.18
CA ALA A 108 16.07 6.05 3.72
C ALA A 108 16.08 4.73 2.91
N GLY A 109 15.28 4.64 1.84
CA GLY A 109 15.12 3.43 1.04
C GLY A 109 14.29 2.34 1.73
N LYS A 110 13.57 2.70 2.81
CA LYS A 110 12.71 1.81 3.59
C LYS A 110 11.24 2.04 3.23
N ASN A 111 10.35 1.24 3.82
CA ASN A 111 8.90 1.37 3.64
C ASN A 111 8.46 1.34 2.18
N ARG A 112 9.00 0.39 1.42
CA ARG A 112 8.66 0.24 0.01
C ARG A 112 7.21 -0.21 -0.11
N PHE A 113 6.41 0.56 -0.86
CA PHE A 113 5.03 0.22 -1.18
C PHE A 113 4.90 -0.04 -2.68
N LEU A 114 3.94 -0.89 -3.03
CA LEU A 114 3.66 -1.28 -4.41
C LEU A 114 2.49 -0.50 -4.97
N VAL A 115 2.54 -0.24 -6.28
CA VAL A 115 1.45 0.36 -7.04
C VAL A 115 1.28 -0.43 -8.33
N LEU A 116 0.08 -0.97 -8.55
CA LEU A 116 -0.33 -1.57 -9.81
C LEU A 116 -1.21 -0.58 -10.57
N HIS A 117 -0.68 -0.06 -11.67
CA HIS A 117 -1.36 0.95 -12.49
C HIS A 117 -0.86 0.91 -13.94
N ASP A 118 -1.43 1.78 -14.76
CA ASP A 118 -1.01 1.95 -16.14
C ASP A 118 0.43 2.48 -16.20
N PRO A 119 1.37 1.72 -16.79
CA PRO A 119 2.78 2.07 -16.80
C PRO A 119 3.10 3.28 -17.68
N SER A 120 2.17 3.75 -18.52
CA SER A 120 2.30 5.00 -19.26
C SER A 120 2.04 6.24 -18.40
N ASN A 121 1.48 6.07 -17.20
CA ASN A 121 1.21 7.18 -16.29
C ASN A 121 2.45 7.51 -15.45
N LYS A 122 2.89 8.77 -15.51
CA LYS A 122 4.01 9.28 -14.71
C LYS A 122 3.51 9.83 -13.39
N ILE A 123 3.29 8.94 -12.43
CA ILE A 123 2.71 9.29 -11.14
C ILE A 123 3.82 9.40 -10.10
N PHE A 124 3.80 10.49 -9.32
CA PHE A 124 4.78 10.72 -8.27
C PHE A 124 4.37 10.03 -6.96
N GLN A 125 5.35 9.46 -6.26
CA GLN A 125 5.13 8.67 -5.05
C GLN A 125 4.44 9.45 -3.91
N HIS A 126 4.64 10.77 -3.82
CA HIS A 126 4.00 11.62 -2.81
C HIS A 126 2.47 11.60 -2.89
N ARG A 127 1.89 11.27 -4.05
CA ARG A 127 0.44 11.14 -4.22
C ARG A 127 -0.15 9.99 -3.41
N PHE A 128 0.65 8.96 -3.16
CA PHE A 128 0.26 7.79 -2.36
C PHE A 128 0.65 7.93 -0.88
N ALA A 129 1.63 8.79 -0.55
CA ALA A 129 2.06 9.03 0.83
C ALA A 129 1.31 10.19 1.52
N SER A 130 0.93 11.23 0.78
CA SER A 130 0.39 12.49 1.32
C SER A 130 -1.13 12.59 1.29
N ASN A 131 -1.84 11.63 0.69
CA ASN A 131 -3.29 11.68 0.63
C ASN A 131 -3.88 11.32 2.00
N LYS A 132 -4.51 12.30 2.67
CA LYS A 132 -5.16 12.09 3.97
C LYS A 132 -6.12 10.91 3.96
N LYS A 133 -6.84 10.65 2.86
CA LYS A 133 -7.75 9.49 2.73
C LYS A 133 -7.00 8.15 2.76
N ILE A 134 -5.80 8.07 2.19
CA ILE A 134 -4.94 6.87 2.31
C ILE A 134 -4.52 6.66 3.77
N GLN A 135 -4.24 7.74 4.50
CA GLN A 135 -3.91 7.67 5.92
C GLN A 135 -5.11 7.22 6.78
N TYR A 136 -6.35 7.51 6.35
CA TYR A 136 -7.58 7.05 7.03
C TYR A 136 -8.00 5.64 6.62
N ALA A 137 -7.93 5.25 5.34
CA ALA A 137 -8.20 3.89 4.86
C ALA A 137 -7.29 2.85 5.56
N THR A 138 -6.06 3.26 5.88
CA THR A 138 -5.13 2.49 6.71
C THR A 138 -5.70 2.08 8.07
N LYS A 139 -6.49 2.97 8.69
CA LYS A 139 -6.98 2.77 10.06
C LYS A 139 -8.10 1.71 10.15
N ALA A 140 -8.75 1.38 9.03
CA ALA A 140 -9.81 0.39 8.98
C ALA A 140 -9.27 -1.04 8.74
N GLY A 141 -8.28 -1.19 7.85
CA GLY A 141 -7.74 -2.50 7.44
C GLY A 141 -6.69 -3.12 8.36
N ASP A 142 -6.15 -2.40 9.34
CA ASP A 142 -5.14 -2.91 10.28
C ASP A 142 -5.71 -3.90 11.34
N ILE A 143 -7.01 -4.22 11.32
CA ILE A 143 -7.64 -5.11 12.30
C ILE A 143 -7.63 -6.60 11.87
N VAL A 144 -7.42 -6.95 10.60
CA VAL A 144 -7.65 -8.34 10.14
C VAL A 144 -6.63 -8.69 9.05
N THR A 145 -5.55 -9.46 9.24
CA THR A 145 -5.53 -10.88 9.63
C THR A 145 -4.06 -11.27 9.77
N GLY A 146 -3.60 -11.47 11.00
CA GLY A 146 -2.21 -11.82 11.33
C GLY A 146 -1.99 -11.96 12.84
N ALA A 147 -2.87 -11.33 13.62
CA ALA A 147 -2.92 -11.43 15.07
C ALA A 147 -3.71 -12.65 15.60
N ALA A 148 -4.23 -13.55 14.76
CA ALA A 148 -5.00 -14.70 15.24
C ALA A 148 -4.12 -15.82 15.86
N ASN A 149 -2.81 -15.85 15.59
CA ASN A 149 -1.92 -16.92 16.09
C ASN A 149 -0.55 -16.47 16.62
N ARG A 150 -0.31 -15.17 16.84
CA ARG A 150 0.90 -14.70 17.53
C ARG A 150 0.49 -13.96 18.80
N GLY A 151 0.76 -14.59 19.94
CA GLY A 151 0.42 -14.06 21.25
C GLY A 151 0.92 -12.63 21.44
N LYS A 152 -0.01 -11.75 21.84
CA LYS A 152 0.19 -10.56 22.69
C LYS A 152 1.54 -9.81 22.57
N GLU A 153 2.03 -9.56 21.36
CA GLU A 153 2.96 -8.45 21.13
C GLU A 153 2.25 -7.40 20.28
N GLU A 154 2.04 -6.25 20.89
CA GLU A 154 1.49 -5.06 20.27
C GLU A 154 2.32 -4.75 19.01
N VAL A 155 1.69 -4.86 17.84
CA VAL A 155 2.26 -4.34 16.59
C VAL A 155 2.38 -2.83 16.76
N LYS A 156 3.56 -2.36 17.19
CA LYS A 156 3.91 -0.93 17.23
C LYS A 156 4.05 -0.46 15.79
N LEU A 157 2.92 0.00 15.26
CA LEU A 157 2.84 0.77 14.04
C LEU A 157 3.63 2.08 14.26
N VAL A 158 4.52 2.48 13.34
CA VAL A 158 5.35 3.69 13.42
C VAL A 158 5.20 4.44 12.10
N THR A 159 4.75 5.69 12.16
CA THR A 159 4.58 6.60 11.01
C THR A 159 5.94 6.95 10.42
N GLY A 160 6.41 6.13 9.47
CA GLY A 160 7.68 6.28 8.78
C GLY A 160 7.61 6.92 7.39
N LEU A 161 6.44 7.32 6.90
CA LEU A 161 6.34 8.15 5.68
C LEU A 161 6.70 9.60 6.03
N ILE A 162 7.93 9.83 6.49
CA ILE A 162 8.50 11.16 6.48
C ILE A 162 8.54 11.54 5.00
N ALA A 163 7.65 12.47 4.64
CA ALA A 163 7.56 13.15 3.35
C ALA A 163 8.88 13.88 3.06
N SER A 164 9.92 13.12 2.80
CA SER A 164 11.23 13.61 2.47
C SER A 164 11.28 13.78 0.96
N LYS A 165 10.68 14.90 0.55
CA LYS A 165 10.81 15.59 -0.74
C LYS A 165 10.08 14.97 -1.93
N PHE A 166 8.84 15.43 -2.09
CA PHE A 166 8.26 15.92 -3.35
C PHE A 166 9.18 15.79 -4.58
N GLY A 167 8.99 14.77 -5.41
CA GLY A 167 9.59 14.80 -6.76
C GLY A 167 9.82 13.46 -7.45
N ASP A 168 9.88 12.35 -6.71
CA ASP A 168 10.21 11.07 -7.35
C ASP A 168 8.98 10.40 -7.98
N GLU A 169 9.12 10.04 -9.25
CA GLU A 169 8.19 9.15 -9.93
C GLU A 169 8.24 7.76 -9.29
N LEU A 170 7.12 7.03 -9.35
CA LEU A 170 7.12 5.62 -8.99
C LEU A 170 8.15 4.86 -9.84
N ARG A 171 8.97 4.05 -9.19
CA ARG A 171 10.12 3.37 -9.79
C ARG A 171 9.71 2.00 -10.35
N LYS A 172 10.47 1.53 -11.34
CA LYS A 172 10.40 0.14 -11.82
C LYS A 172 11.33 -0.73 -10.97
N PHE A 173 11.00 -2.01 -10.83
CA PHE A 173 11.89 -3.03 -10.30
C PHE A 173 13.06 -3.32 -11.26
#